data_AF-A0A930AQZ1-F1
#
_entry.id   AF-A0A930AQZ1-F1
#
_cell.length_a   1.000
_cell.length_b   1.000
_cell.length_c   1.000
_cell.angle_alpha   90.00
_cell.angle_beta   90.00
_cell.angle_gamma   90.00
#
_symmetry.space_group_name_H-M   'P 1'
#
loop_
_entity.id
_entity.type
_entity.pdbx_description
1 polymer ?
#
loop_
_entity_poly.entity_id
_entity_poly.type
_entity_poly.pdbx_seq_one_letter_code
_entity_poly.pdbx_strand_id
1 'polypeptide(L)'
;SPLNANIRMAILLKDISNAKEILERLKYSGAEQTVILSCIRNSEYKLSSKIELKQFLSTLNIPFNTYHQYRTAIDPNYQRENIHAYYQETQNMHEPYQIKDLAINGNTVKELGYQGKDIKDILQRCLDAVIEKPENNTIEYLMNMIKRTS
;
A
#
# COMPACT_ATOMS: atom_id res chain seq x y z
N SER A 1 8.73 11.52 20.72
CA SER A 1 7.38 11.28 21.26
C SER A 1 7.22 9.83 21.65
N PRO A 2 6.43 9.51 22.69
CA PRO A 2 6.13 8.12 23.04
C PRO A 2 5.48 7.40 21.86
N LEU A 3 5.68 6.09 21.77
CA LEU A 3 5.08 5.25 20.72
C LEU A 3 3.56 5.42 20.74
N ASN A 4 2.91 5.36 19.58
CA ASN A 4 1.45 5.41 19.52
C ASN A 4 0.83 4.24 20.30
N ALA A 5 -0.27 4.46 21.04
CA ALA A 5 -0.94 3.40 21.80
C ALA A 5 -1.35 2.21 20.92
N ASN A 6 -1.80 2.46 19.70
CA ASN A 6 -2.15 1.43 18.72
C ASN A 6 -0.93 0.62 18.29
N ILE A 7 0.23 1.26 18.14
CA ILE A 7 1.47 0.54 17.81
C ILE A 7 1.89 -0.36 18.98
N ARG A 8 1.83 0.12 20.22
CA ARG A 8 2.11 -0.73 21.40
C ARG A 8 1.17 -1.93 21.46
N MET A 9 -0.12 -1.73 21.19
CA MET A 9 -1.10 -2.81 21.14
C MET A 9 -0.81 -3.79 20.00
N ALA A 10 -0.42 -3.31 18.83
CA ALA A 10 0.00 -4.17 17.71
C ALA A 10 1.24 -5.01 18.04
N ILE A 11 2.19 -4.47 18.80
CA ILE A 11 3.36 -5.21 19.29
C ILE A 11 2.92 -6.29 20.27
N LEU A 12 2.08 -5.93 21.24
CA LEU A 12 1.57 -6.87 22.26
C LEU A 12 0.80 -8.04 21.65
N LEU A 13 0.02 -7.77 20.61
CA LEU A 13 -0.86 -8.76 19.97
C LEU A 13 -0.22 -9.46 18.76
N LYS A 14 1.03 -9.16 18.39
CA LYS A 14 1.65 -9.63 17.13
C LYS A 14 1.56 -11.14 16.95
N ASP A 15 1.86 -11.90 18.00
CA ASP A 15 1.92 -13.36 17.96
C ASP A 15 0.65 -14.01 18.53
N ILE A 16 -0.43 -13.24 18.69
CA ILE A 16 -1.71 -13.71 19.24
C ILE A 16 -2.70 -13.97 18.10
N SER A 17 -3.09 -15.24 17.93
CA SER A 17 -3.94 -15.71 16.83
C SER A 17 -5.34 -15.09 16.80
N ASN A 18 -5.88 -14.67 17.95
CA ASN A 18 -7.21 -14.07 18.08
C ASN A 18 -7.20 -12.57 18.38
N ALA A 19 -6.19 -11.84 17.89
CA ALA A 19 -6.02 -10.40 18.14
C ALA A 19 -7.30 -9.58 17.87
N LYS A 20 -8.04 -9.88 16.79
CA LYS A 20 -9.27 -9.15 16.43
C LYS A 20 -10.34 -9.24 17.53
N GLU A 21 -10.61 -10.44 18.02
CA GLU A 21 -11.63 -10.68 19.05
C GLU A 21 -11.26 -10.02 20.38
N ILE A 22 -9.97 -9.97 20.70
CA ILE A 22 -9.46 -9.25 21.87
C ILE A 22 -9.75 -7.76 21.75
N LEU A 23 -9.46 -7.15 20.59
CA LEU A 23 -9.71 -5.73 20.36
C LEU A 23 -11.20 -5.38 20.43
N GLU A 24 -12.07 -6.25 19.91
CA GLU A 24 -13.52 -6.11 20.01
C GLU A 24 -14.00 -6.16 21.48
N ARG A 25 -13.50 -7.11 22.28
CA ARG A 25 -13.82 -7.21 23.72
C ARG A 25 -13.33 -6.01 24.53
N LEU A 26 -12.16 -5.48 24.16
CA LEU A 26 -11.59 -4.26 24.74
C LEU A 26 -12.25 -2.97 24.21
N LYS A 27 -13.22 -3.09 23.31
CA LYS A 27 -14.01 -1.96 22.75
C LYS A 27 -13.16 -0.93 21.98
N TYR A 28 -12.09 -1.37 21.33
CA TYR A 28 -11.37 -0.51 20.38
C TYR A 28 -12.27 -0.13 19.21
N SER A 29 -12.19 1.11 18.74
CA SER A 29 -12.94 1.55 17.56
C SER A 29 -12.49 0.81 16.29
N GLY A 30 -13.37 0.76 15.28
CA GLY A 30 -13.02 0.12 14.00
C GLY A 30 -11.79 0.74 13.31
N ALA A 31 -11.57 2.05 13.49
CA ALA A 31 -10.39 2.74 12.98
C ALA A 31 -9.10 2.28 13.70
N GLU A 32 -9.14 2.16 15.02
CA GLU A 32 -7.99 1.66 15.79
C GLU A 32 -7.72 0.18 15.49
N GLN A 33 -8.76 -0.64 15.39
CA GLN A 33 -8.64 -2.05 14.99
C GLN A 33 -7.96 -2.17 13.63
N THR A 34 -8.35 -1.33 12.65
CA THR A 34 -7.73 -1.29 11.33
C THR A 34 -6.23 -1.00 11.41
N VAL A 35 -5.83 -0.02 12.23
CA VAL A 35 -4.41 0.29 12.46
C VAL A 35 -3.65 -0.89 13.04
N ILE A 36 -4.17 -1.47 14.13
CA ILE A 36 -3.52 -2.53 14.88
C ILE A 36 -3.37 -3.79 14.01
N LEU A 37 -4.46 -4.25 13.41
CA LEU A 37 -4.49 -5.46 12.60
C LEU A 37 -3.67 -5.31 11.31
N SER A 38 -3.65 -4.12 10.70
CA SER A 38 -2.83 -3.88 9.50
C SER A 38 -1.33 -3.89 9.83
N CYS A 39 -0.93 -3.42 11.01
CA CYS A 39 0.46 -3.55 11.48
C CYS A 39 0.85 -5.02 11.66
N ILE A 40 0.03 -5.80 12.39
CA ILE A 40 0.29 -7.23 12.66
C ILE A 40 0.38 -8.02 11.35
N ARG A 41 -0.62 -7.87 10.47
CA ARG A 41 -0.68 -8.58 9.18
C ARG A 41 0.55 -8.34 8.30
N ASN A 42 1.10 -7.13 8.35
CA ASN A 42 2.24 -6.74 7.51
C ASN A 42 3.57 -6.78 8.28
N SER A 43 3.62 -7.45 9.43
CA SER A 43 4.78 -7.42 10.33
C SER A 43 6.05 -8.04 9.75
N GLU A 44 5.93 -8.87 8.72
CA GLU A 44 7.05 -9.54 8.05
C GLU A 44 7.21 -9.11 6.58
N TYR A 45 6.47 -8.08 6.15
CA TYR A 45 6.53 -7.63 4.76
C TYR A 45 7.94 -7.13 4.44
N LYS A 46 8.55 -7.74 3.41
CA LYS A 46 9.91 -7.42 2.97
C LYS A 46 9.87 -6.17 2.10
N LEU A 47 10.67 -5.18 2.50
CA LEU A 47 10.88 -3.95 1.75
C LEU A 47 12.38 -3.78 1.57
N SER A 48 12.84 -4.02 0.35
CA SER A 48 14.25 -3.94 -0.06
C SER A 48 14.47 -3.00 -1.24
N SER A 49 13.40 -2.54 -1.90
CA SER A 49 13.47 -1.59 -3.01
C SER A 49 12.34 -0.56 -3.01
N LYS A 50 12.52 0.52 -3.78
CA LYS A 50 11.47 1.54 -4.01
C LYS A 50 10.24 0.96 -4.73
N ILE A 51 10.44 -0.04 -5.61
CA ILE A 51 9.35 -0.72 -6.31
C ILE A 51 8.48 -1.51 -5.31
N GLU A 52 9.09 -2.33 -4.46
CA GLU A 52 8.38 -3.07 -3.41
C GLU A 52 7.66 -2.13 -2.43
N LEU A 53 8.27 -0.98 -2.11
CA LEU A 53 7.61 0.05 -1.31
C LEU A 53 6.33 0.56 -1.99
N LYS A 54 6.38 0.91 -3.28
CA LYS A 54 5.20 1.39 -4.01
C LYS A 54 4.11 0.32 -4.12
N GLN A 55 4.50 -0.93 -4.38
CA GLN A 55 3.58 -2.07 -4.35
C GLN A 55 2.91 -2.21 -2.98
N PHE A 56 3.68 -2.10 -1.91
CA PHE A 56 3.15 -2.13 -0.55
C PHE A 56 2.19 -0.98 -0.26
N LEU A 57 2.58 0.26 -0.60
CA LEU A 57 1.76 1.46 -0.43
C LEU A 57 0.42 1.38 -1.20
N SER A 58 0.40 0.71 -2.35
CA SER A 58 -0.83 0.51 -3.14
C SER A 58 -1.91 -0.28 -2.38
N THR A 59 -1.50 -1.14 -1.44
CA THR A 59 -2.38 -2.01 -0.65
C THR A 59 -2.52 -1.57 0.82
N LEU A 60 -1.66 -0.67 1.26
CA LEU A 60 -1.61 -0.21 2.65
C LEU A 60 -2.81 0.68 2.97
N ASN A 61 -3.63 0.23 3.92
CA ASN A 61 -4.85 0.92 4.34
C ASN A 61 -4.67 1.77 5.61
N ILE A 62 -3.43 2.07 5.99
CA ILE A 62 -3.07 2.88 7.15
C ILE A 62 -1.97 3.88 6.74
N PRO A 63 -1.76 4.98 7.47
CA PRO A 63 -0.67 5.90 7.15
C PRO A 63 0.68 5.18 7.19
N PHE A 64 1.51 5.33 6.15
CA PHE A 64 2.83 4.69 6.06
C PHE A 64 3.69 4.95 7.30
N ASN A 65 3.69 6.18 7.83
CA ASN A 65 4.45 6.52 9.03
C ASN A 65 4.06 5.67 10.25
N THR A 66 2.80 5.23 10.35
CA THR A 66 2.34 4.34 11.43
C THR A 66 2.95 2.94 11.28
N TYR A 67 2.89 2.38 10.06
CA TYR A 67 3.53 1.11 9.75
C TYR A 67 5.05 1.16 9.94
N HIS A 68 5.68 2.24 9.48
CA HIS A 68 7.12 2.44 9.55
C HIS A 68 7.62 2.51 11.00
N GLN A 69 6.90 3.22 11.88
CA GLN A 69 7.19 3.22 13.31
C GLN A 69 7.02 1.84 13.94
N TYR A 70 5.98 1.10 13.56
CA TYR A 70 5.77 -0.27 14.03
C TYR A 70 6.92 -1.21 13.62
N ARG A 71 7.29 -1.27 12.34
CA ARG A 71 8.38 -2.13 11.84
C ARG A 71 9.71 -1.78 12.51
N THR A 72 10.01 -0.48 12.66
CA THR A 72 11.21 0.00 13.38
C THR A 72 11.27 -0.54 14.81
N ALA A 73 10.12 -0.69 15.48
CA ALA A 73 10.06 -1.15 16.86
C ALA A 73 10.21 -2.67 17.02
N ILE A 74 9.80 -3.46 16.01
CA ILE A 74 9.74 -4.93 16.12
C ILE A 74 10.87 -5.68 15.40
N ASP A 75 11.57 -5.02 14.48
CA ASP A 75 12.53 -5.68 13.60
C ASP A 75 13.82 -4.86 13.51
N PRO A 76 14.87 -5.27 14.24
CA PRO A 76 16.19 -4.63 14.19
C PRO A 76 16.84 -4.64 12.81
N ASN A 77 16.43 -5.54 11.91
CA ASN A 77 16.96 -5.65 10.55
C ASN A 77 16.15 -4.85 9.53
N TYR A 78 15.05 -4.21 9.96
CA TYR A 78 14.28 -3.34 9.08
C TYR A 78 15.13 -2.15 8.65
N GLN A 79 15.26 -1.93 7.34
CA GLN A 79 16.07 -0.86 6.74
C GLN A 79 15.39 0.51 6.89
N ARG A 80 15.24 0.96 8.13
CA ARG A 80 14.45 2.15 8.50
C ARG A 80 14.81 3.37 7.65
N GLU A 81 16.08 3.75 7.62
CA GLU A 81 16.53 4.97 6.94
C GLU A 81 16.28 4.89 5.43
N ASN A 82 16.64 3.76 4.81
CA ASN A 82 16.47 3.57 3.36
C ASN A 82 14.99 3.57 2.95
N ILE A 83 14.15 2.86 3.69
CA ILE A 83 12.71 2.78 3.37
C ILE A 83 12.01 4.12 3.61
N HIS A 84 12.45 4.88 4.62
CA HIS A 84 11.95 6.24 4.80
C HIS A 84 12.38 7.17 3.65
N ALA A 85 13.63 7.07 3.20
CA ALA A 85 14.15 7.85 2.07
C ALA A 85 13.37 7.56 0.77
N TYR A 86 13.12 6.28 0.45
CA TYR A 86 12.30 5.91 -0.70
C TYR A 86 10.88 6.45 -0.61
N TYR A 87 10.28 6.45 0.58
CA TYR A 87 8.96 7.04 0.78
C TYR A 87 8.96 8.54 0.50
N GLN A 88 9.93 9.27 1.05
CA GLN A 88 10.07 10.71 0.82
C GLN A 88 10.29 11.04 -0.66
N GLU A 89 11.17 10.32 -1.34
CA GLU A 89 11.40 10.46 -2.78
C GLU A 89 10.11 10.23 -3.57
N THR A 90 9.38 9.15 -3.28
CA THR A 90 8.10 8.82 -3.91
C THR A 90 7.08 9.95 -3.75
N GLN A 91 6.96 10.54 -2.55
CA GLN A 91 6.05 11.67 -2.33
C GLN A 91 6.51 12.95 -3.04
N ASN A 92 7.80 13.29 -2.95
CA ASN A 92 8.35 14.51 -3.53
C ASN A 92 8.24 14.50 -5.07
N MET A 93 8.49 13.35 -5.68
CA MET A 93 8.40 13.17 -7.14
C MET A 93 6.96 12.90 -7.61
N HIS A 94 5.99 12.81 -6.70
CA HIS A 94 4.61 12.41 -7.00
C HIS A 94 4.56 11.11 -7.83
N GLU A 95 5.41 10.15 -7.48
CA GLU A 95 5.44 8.88 -8.19
C GLU A 95 4.12 8.13 -7.98
N PRO A 96 3.52 7.59 -9.05
CA PRO A 96 2.25 6.87 -8.98
C PRO A 96 2.39 5.51 -8.28
N TYR A 97 1.48 5.24 -7.32
CA TYR A 97 1.38 3.95 -6.64
C TYR A 97 -0.07 3.58 -6.25
N GLN A 98 -1.06 4.42 -6.57
CA GLN A 98 -2.48 4.12 -6.43
C GLN A 98 -3.20 4.21 -7.77
N ILE A 99 -4.33 3.51 -7.90
CA ILE A 99 -5.17 3.55 -9.11
C ILE A 99 -5.57 4.98 -9.48
N LYS A 100 -5.79 5.84 -8.47
CA LYS A 100 -6.16 7.25 -8.67
C LYS A 100 -5.01 8.10 -9.25
N ASP A 101 -3.77 7.62 -9.17
CA ASP A 101 -2.58 8.33 -9.68
C ASP A 101 -2.35 8.02 -11.17
N LEU A 102 -3.07 7.05 -11.74
CA LEU A 102 -3.00 6.73 -13.15
C LEU A 102 -3.51 7.89 -14.01
N ALA A 103 -2.87 8.09 -15.16
CA ALA A 103 -3.30 9.06 -16.18
C ALA A 103 -4.64 8.69 -16.84
N ILE A 104 -5.13 7.47 -16.60
CA ILE A 104 -6.43 6.96 -17.07
C ILE A 104 -7.28 6.55 -15.87
N ASN A 105 -8.58 6.37 -16.08
CA ASN A 105 -9.49 5.92 -15.04
C ASN A 105 -10.47 4.85 -15.56
N GLY A 106 -11.42 4.44 -14.72
CA GLY A 106 -12.40 3.43 -15.08
C GLY A 106 -13.27 3.79 -16.28
N ASN A 107 -13.57 5.07 -16.52
CA ASN A 107 -14.34 5.49 -17.68
C ASN A 107 -13.54 5.32 -18.97
N THR A 108 -12.25 5.67 -18.96
CA THR A 108 -11.34 5.43 -20.10
C THR A 108 -11.33 3.95 -20.50
N VAL A 109 -11.22 3.04 -19.52
CA VAL A 109 -11.22 1.60 -19.77
C VAL A 109 -12.59 1.11 -20.24
N LYS A 110 -13.68 1.69 -19.71
CA LYS A 110 -15.05 1.38 -20.12
C LYS A 110 -15.34 1.78 -21.57
N GLU A 111 -14.81 2.91 -22.02
CA GLU A 111 -14.93 3.38 -23.41
C GLU A 111 -14.25 2.44 -24.42
N LEU A 112 -13.30 1.62 -23.97
CA LEU A 112 -12.67 0.55 -24.76
C LEU A 112 -13.50 -0.75 -24.80
N GLY A 113 -14.67 -0.80 -24.15
CA GLY A 113 -15.59 -1.93 -24.19
C GLY A 113 -15.53 -2.87 -22.97
N TYR A 114 -14.63 -2.63 -22.02
CA TYR A 114 -14.50 -3.46 -20.81
C TYR A 114 -15.56 -3.11 -19.76
N GLN A 115 -15.96 -4.09 -18.94
CA GLN A 115 -17.03 -3.92 -17.94
C GLN A 115 -16.69 -4.61 -16.62
N GLY A 116 -17.30 -4.13 -15.53
CA GLY A 116 -17.29 -4.79 -14.23
C GLY A 116 -15.88 -5.07 -13.70
N LYS A 117 -15.60 -6.35 -13.39
CA LYS A 117 -14.32 -6.79 -12.82
C LYS A 117 -13.14 -6.52 -13.77
N ASP A 118 -13.35 -6.62 -15.08
CA ASP A 118 -12.29 -6.45 -16.07
C ASP A 118 -11.68 -5.04 -16.01
N ILE A 119 -12.50 -4.02 -15.70
CA ILE A 119 -12.01 -2.64 -15.51
C ILE A 119 -10.99 -2.59 -14.36
N LYS A 120 -11.31 -3.23 -13.23
CA LYS A 120 -10.43 -3.25 -12.06
C LYS A 120 -9.13 -3.98 -12.39
N ASP A 121 -9.23 -5.13 -13.04
CA ASP A 121 -8.06 -5.97 -13.37
C ASP A 121 -7.15 -5.25 -14.39
N ILE A 122 -7.71 -4.53 -15.35
CA ILE A 122 -6.95 -3.70 -16.29
C ILE A 122 -6.26 -2.54 -15.61
N LEU A 123 -6.97 -1.78 -14.77
CA LEU A 123 -6.36 -0.66 -14.04
C LEU A 123 -5.25 -1.14 -13.10
N GLN A 124 -5.40 -2.32 -12.49
CA GLN A 124 -4.34 -2.90 -11.67
C GLN A 124 -3.10 -3.22 -12.50
N ARG A 125 -3.25 -3.82 -13.68
CA ARG A 125 -2.11 -4.09 -14.58
C ARG A 125 -1.42 -2.81 -15.06
N CYS A 126 -2.19 -1.75 -15.30
CA CYS A 126 -1.65 -0.42 -15.58
C CYS A 126 -0.85 0.13 -14.41
N LEU A 127 -1.37 0.00 -13.19
CA LEU A 127 -0.69 0.44 -11.99
C LEU A 127 0.61 -0.33 -11.77
N ASP A 128 0.62 -1.65 -11.97
CA ASP A 128 1.81 -2.48 -11.80
C ASP A 128 2.93 -2.04 -12.75
N ALA A 129 2.62 -1.77 -14.04
CA ALA A 129 3.59 -1.29 -15.03
C ALA A 129 4.15 0.10 -14.68
N VAL A 130 3.29 0.97 -14.16
CA VAL A 130 3.62 2.36 -13.79
C VAL A 130 4.40 2.42 -12.47
N ILE A 131 4.16 1.48 -11.55
CA ILE A 131 4.97 1.31 -10.34
C ILE A 131 6.42 0.95 -10.70
N GLU A 132 6.62 0.09 -11.70
CA GLU A 132 7.97 -0.25 -12.17
C GLU A 132 8.63 0.91 -12.93
N LYS A 133 7.85 1.61 -13.77
CA LYS A 133 8.33 2.70 -14.63
C LYS A 133 7.37 3.90 -14.58
N PRO A 134 7.56 4.84 -13.63
CA PRO A 134 6.69 6.01 -13.46
C PRO A 134 6.48 6.84 -14.72
N GLU A 135 7.49 6.92 -15.59
CA GLU A 135 7.46 7.65 -16.87
C GLU A 135 6.42 7.10 -17.85
N ASN A 136 5.99 5.85 -17.67
CA ASN A 136 4.94 5.23 -18.49
C ASN A 136 3.53 5.69 -18.12
N ASN A 137 3.37 6.51 -17.07
CA ASN A 137 2.06 7.02 -16.64
C ASN A 137 1.53 8.14 -17.56
N THR A 138 1.34 7.81 -18.83
CA THR A 138 0.76 8.69 -19.84
C THR A 138 -0.48 8.04 -20.45
N ILE A 139 -1.43 8.85 -20.88
CA ILE A 139 -2.66 8.34 -21.54
C ILE A 139 -2.28 7.46 -22.74
N GLU A 140 -1.36 7.94 -23.59
CA GLU A 140 -0.95 7.22 -24.80
C GLU A 140 -0.37 5.83 -24.49
N TYR A 141 0.61 5.76 -23.58
CA TYR A 141 1.25 4.50 -23.21
C TYR A 141 0.24 3.51 -22.63
N LEU A 142 -0.57 3.95 -21.67
CA LEU A 142 -1.54 3.10 -20.98
C LEU A 142 -2.63 2.60 -21.94
N MET A 143 -3.14 3.46 -22.83
CA MET A 143 -4.12 3.07 -23.84
C MET A 143 -3.55 2.03 -24.83
N ASN A 144 -2.29 2.21 -25.25
CA ASN A 144 -1.62 1.25 -26.12
C ASN A 144 -1.40 -0.10 -25.42
N MET A 145 -1.08 -0.08 -24.13
CA MET A 145 -0.92 -1.30 -23.33
C MET A 145 -2.24 -2.07 -23.18
N ILE A 146 -3.36 -1.37 -22.96
CA ILE A 146 -4.69 -2.00 -22.85
C ILE A 146 -5.04 -2.72 -24.16
N LYS A 147 -4.93 -2.01 -25.30
CA LYS A 147 -5.27 -2.54 -26.63
C LYS A 147 -4.46 -3.75 -27.07
N ARG A 148 -3.25 -3.95 -26.52
CA ARG A 148 -2.39 -5.10 -26.82
C ARG A 148 -2.73 -6.35 -26.01
N THR A 149 -3.60 -6.24 -25.01
CA THR A 149 -4.07 -7.40 -24.24
C THR A 149 -5.44 -7.91 -24.71
N SER A 150 -6.10 -7.15 -25.59
CA SER A 150 -7.33 -7.54 -26.28
C SER A 150 -7.01 -8.52 -27.41
#